data_AF-A0AAE7BA22-F1
#
_entry.id   AF-A0AAE7BA22-F1
#
_cell.length_a   1.000
_cell.length_b   1.000
_cell.length_c   1.000
_cell.angle_alpha   90.00
_cell.angle_beta   90.00
_cell.angle_gamma   90.00
#
_symmetry.space_group_name_H-M   'P 1'
#
loop_
_entity.id
_entity.type
_entity.pdbx_description
1 polymer ?
#
loop_
_entity_poly.entity_id
_entity_poly.type
_entity_poly.pdbx_seq_one_letter_code
_entity_poly.pdbx_strand_id
1 'polypeptide(L)'
;MSKNESSYRVDLHILDHAETIYNTLGEYNPLKHKAHFKCSIDTSQLIANGFNSKDKINNVMKLMLDEIINTKYIFRVKTREYIDRNGNKKEYFSNKSFDLASDTLSAYHNRAFSSEIDFDNIEPHFHFLLDSSKQTGLNYYHLKKHLQTVASKYSLVFHFDEEKDRSVNKFQGLMEKCSRFSWFTQKMTDKQVINYVNSKADDLTKNLELLYDYATATGNLQFYIKAMNNIKKRLNRLDLGFEFRSNNIKHIYPIPIDEITNETLIAIANKDKEKLKKLMTRDNFLARDYIKYTNGFQSTIIDELKQRDYIFPIISSNDLILDNMKGKSKTEFRSSDKFLSFNNAVKNDILEALKYAKNEIELKEILLKFGYKDLGFRNQNIQGKRKKTGLKFSYEDKNYSVYFNQIGLDESTILFHLQNNVKSNVTNTLDLKQKSNIQNLKFFDSFQNKIYKDIYNLESDIDLSRYYIKKENNSVKITSKSKDKDLEIIDSINEILSSGEISEQEAKLIVQLMKQKGWTDINKLDFNDSSKEFISKIRDEFNNEK
;
A
#
# COMPACT_ATOMS: atom_id res chain seq x y z
N MET A 1 -0.63 -5.76 -50.19
CA MET A 1 -1.19 -5.02 -49.03
C MET A 1 -2.71 -5.07 -49.13
N SER A 2 -3.38 -5.86 -48.29
CA SER A 2 -4.85 -5.93 -48.16
C SER A 2 -5.15 -5.96 -46.66
N LYS A 3 -5.61 -4.84 -46.08
CA LYS A 3 -7.00 -4.45 -45.82
C LYS A 3 -7.72 -5.35 -44.79
N ASN A 4 -8.16 -4.67 -43.72
CA ASN A 4 -9.04 -5.09 -42.63
C ASN A 4 -8.39 -5.78 -41.42
N GLU A 5 -7.43 -5.12 -40.78
CA GLU A 5 -7.38 -5.19 -39.31
C GLU A 5 -8.57 -4.36 -38.80
N SER A 6 -9.66 -5.02 -38.42
CA SER A 6 -10.74 -4.38 -37.66
C SER A 6 -10.11 -3.73 -36.44
N SER A 7 -10.12 -2.39 -36.37
CA SER A 7 -9.65 -1.67 -35.19
C SER A 7 -10.37 -2.24 -33.96
N TYR A 8 -9.63 -2.80 -33.00
CA TYR A 8 -10.19 -3.36 -31.78
C TYR A 8 -11.12 -2.33 -31.11
N ARG A 9 -12.43 -2.60 -31.12
CA ARG A 9 -13.47 -1.74 -30.53
C ARG A 9 -13.54 -2.03 -29.03
N VAL A 10 -12.76 -1.26 -28.27
CA VAL A 10 -12.66 -1.39 -26.79
C VAL A 10 -14.03 -1.24 -26.13
N ASP A 11 -14.89 -0.39 -26.67
CA ASP A 11 -16.26 -0.20 -26.21
C ASP A 11 -17.10 -1.47 -26.33
N LEU A 12 -17.04 -2.18 -27.47
CA LEU A 12 -17.76 -3.45 -27.63
C LEU A 12 -17.27 -4.51 -26.64
N HIS A 13 -15.97 -4.58 -26.39
CA HIS A 13 -15.41 -5.47 -25.36
C HIS A 13 -15.91 -5.16 -23.94
N ILE A 14 -16.10 -3.87 -23.62
CA ILE A 14 -16.62 -3.44 -22.31
C ILE A 14 -18.12 -3.71 -22.20
N LEU A 15 -18.88 -3.59 -23.29
CA LEU A 15 -20.30 -3.92 -23.28
C LEU A 15 -20.53 -5.44 -23.22
N ASP A 16 -19.56 -6.22 -23.70
CA ASP A 16 -19.63 -7.66 -23.79
C ASP A 16 -19.56 -8.37 -22.42
N HIS A 17 -20.63 -9.10 -22.09
CA HIS A 17 -20.78 -9.83 -20.83
C HIS A 17 -20.56 -8.98 -19.56
N ALA A 18 -20.92 -7.69 -19.60
CA ALA A 18 -20.99 -6.86 -18.40
C ALA A 18 -22.24 -7.21 -17.58
N GLU A 19 -22.08 -7.30 -16.28
CA GLU A 19 -23.18 -7.47 -15.31
C GLU A 19 -23.91 -6.14 -15.10
N THR A 20 -23.21 -5.01 -15.21
CA THR A 20 -23.79 -3.66 -15.07
C THR A 20 -23.06 -2.68 -15.96
N ILE A 21 -23.81 -1.81 -16.63
CA ILE A 21 -23.31 -0.84 -17.59
C ILE A 21 -23.91 0.52 -17.27
N TYR A 22 -23.04 1.52 -17.22
CA TYR A 22 -23.37 2.93 -17.22
C TYR A 22 -22.73 3.58 -18.44
N ASN A 23 -23.52 3.75 -19.49
CA ASN A 23 -23.07 4.38 -20.72
C ASN A 23 -23.62 5.80 -20.82
N THR A 24 -22.74 6.77 -20.62
CA THR A 24 -23.08 8.20 -20.72
C THR A 24 -22.39 8.86 -21.92
N LEU A 25 -21.84 8.05 -22.82
CA LEU A 25 -21.30 8.50 -24.10
C LEU A 25 -22.47 8.85 -25.02
N GLY A 26 -22.56 10.11 -25.47
CA GLY A 26 -23.54 10.52 -26.47
C GLY A 26 -23.30 9.83 -27.82
N GLU A 27 -22.07 9.90 -28.32
CA GLU A 27 -21.61 9.18 -29.52
C GLU A 27 -20.20 8.63 -29.27
N TYR A 28 -19.97 7.34 -29.51
CA TYR A 28 -18.64 6.76 -29.38
C TYR A 28 -17.72 7.24 -30.50
N ASN A 29 -16.74 8.08 -30.14
CA ASN A 29 -15.64 8.46 -31.00
C ASN A 29 -14.32 7.78 -30.56
N PRO A 30 -13.71 6.87 -31.35
CA PRO A 30 -12.48 6.16 -30.97
C PRO A 30 -11.23 7.05 -30.85
N LEU A 31 -11.24 8.25 -31.45
CA LEU A 31 -10.14 9.21 -31.31
C LEU A 31 -10.19 9.96 -29.96
N LYS A 32 -11.41 10.12 -29.43
CA LYS A 32 -11.70 10.78 -28.15
C LYS A 32 -11.69 9.79 -26.99
N HIS A 33 -12.49 8.72 -27.12
CA HIS A 33 -12.68 7.67 -26.12
C HIS A 33 -11.66 6.54 -26.29
N LYS A 34 -10.41 6.86 -25.95
CA LYS A 34 -9.27 5.93 -26.04
C LYS A 34 -8.61 5.63 -24.69
N ALA A 35 -8.97 6.37 -23.64
CA ALA A 35 -8.44 6.15 -22.30
C ALA A 35 -9.23 5.04 -21.61
N HIS A 36 -8.68 3.82 -21.65
CA HIS A 36 -9.26 2.65 -21.01
C HIS A 36 -8.54 2.35 -19.70
N PHE A 37 -9.30 2.32 -18.61
CA PHE A 37 -8.81 1.93 -17.29
C PHE A 37 -9.54 0.68 -16.82
N LYS A 38 -8.79 -0.28 -16.25
CA LYS A 38 -9.32 -1.52 -15.67
C LYS A 38 -8.77 -1.70 -14.25
N CYS A 39 -9.62 -2.13 -13.34
CA CYS A 39 -9.20 -2.54 -11.98
C CYS A 39 -10.05 -3.71 -11.49
N SER A 40 -9.47 -4.56 -10.65
CA SER A 40 -10.14 -5.77 -10.14
C SER A 40 -10.08 -5.84 -8.61
N ILE A 41 -10.95 -6.66 -8.02
CA ILE A 41 -10.91 -6.98 -6.58
C ILE A 41 -10.83 -8.50 -6.46
N ASP A 42 -9.86 -8.98 -5.67
CA ASP A 42 -9.72 -10.41 -5.40
C ASP A 42 -11.01 -10.97 -4.77
N THR A 43 -11.60 -12.01 -5.37
CA THR A 43 -12.83 -12.65 -4.86
C THR A 43 -12.66 -13.17 -3.42
N SER A 44 -11.46 -13.66 -3.06
CA SER A 44 -11.18 -14.11 -1.70
C SER A 44 -11.31 -12.98 -0.67
N GLN A 45 -10.99 -11.74 -1.04
CA GLN A 45 -11.17 -10.56 -0.20
C GLN A 45 -12.64 -10.20 -0.05
N LEU A 46 -13.43 -10.34 -1.12
CA LEU A 46 -14.89 -10.14 -1.08
C LEU A 46 -15.54 -11.15 -0.12
N ILE A 47 -15.18 -12.44 -0.26
CA ILE A 47 -15.65 -13.52 0.64
C ILE A 47 -15.26 -13.22 2.09
N ALA A 48 -14.01 -12.82 2.34
CA ALA A 48 -13.51 -12.48 3.67
C ALA A 48 -14.24 -11.30 4.34
N ASN A 49 -14.80 -10.38 3.53
CA ASN A 49 -15.62 -9.27 4.01
C ASN A 49 -17.13 -9.59 4.05
N GLY A 50 -17.51 -10.87 3.94
CA GLY A 50 -18.89 -11.33 4.07
C GLY A 50 -19.68 -11.35 2.76
N PHE A 51 -19.07 -10.95 1.64
CA PHE A 51 -19.66 -11.04 0.30
C PHE A 51 -19.39 -12.44 -0.28
N ASN A 52 -20.00 -13.45 0.33
CA ASN A 52 -19.67 -14.87 0.11
C ASN A 52 -20.59 -15.58 -0.90
N SER A 53 -21.29 -14.84 -1.75
CA SER A 53 -22.16 -15.39 -2.81
C SER A 53 -22.20 -14.46 -4.01
N LYS A 54 -22.65 -14.99 -5.16
CA LYS A 54 -22.80 -14.22 -6.40
C LYS A 54 -23.60 -12.95 -6.19
N ASP A 55 -24.76 -13.06 -5.57
CA ASP A 55 -25.67 -11.93 -5.41
C ASP A 55 -25.07 -10.87 -4.47
N LYS A 56 -24.45 -11.29 -3.37
CA LYS A 56 -23.78 -10.34 -2.45
C LYS A 56 -22.63 -9.59 -3.12
N ILE A 57 -21.81 -10.30 -3.91
CA ILE A 57 -20.72 -9.67 -4.66
C ILE A 57 -21.27 -8.73 -5.73
N ASN A 58 -22.24 -9.18 -6.52
CA ASN A 58 -22.87 -8.33 -7.52
C ASN A 58 -23.47 -7.07 -6.89
N ASN A 59 -24.15 -7.20 -5.75
CA ASN A 59 -24.76 -6.07 -5.06
C ASN A 59 -23.72 -5.07 -4.56
N VAL A 60 -22.66 -5.51 -3.87
CA VAL A 60 -21.63 -4.57 -3.37
C VAL A 60 -20.87 -3.92 -4.52
N MET A 61 -20.55 -4.68 -5.59
CA MET A 61 -19.84 -4.15 -6.75
C MET A 61 -20.69 -3.15 -7.54
N LYS A 62 -22.01 -3.38 -7.67
CA LYS A 62 -22.96 -2.42 -8.24
C LYS A 62 -23.00 -1.14 -7.41
N LEU A 63 -23.22 -1.24 -6.10
CA LEU A 63 -23.24 -0.07 -5.20
C LEU A 63 -21.94 0.73 -5.25
N MET A 64 -20.80 0.04 -5.28
CA MET A 64 -19.49 0.69 -5.45
C MET A 64 -19.38 1.41 -6.79
N LEU A 65 -19.79 0.77 -7.89
CA LEU A 65 -19.76 1.39 -9.22
C LEU A 65 -20.66 2.63 -9.28
N ASP A 66 -21.87 2.54 -8.72
CA ASP A 66 -22.82 3.65 -8.64
C ASP A 66 -22.22 4.83 -7.87
N GLU A 67 -21.60 4.55 -6.72
CA GLU A 67 -20.97 5.57 -5.90
C GLU A 67 -19.74 6.19 -6.59
N ILE A 68 -18.92 5.37 -7.26
CA ILE A 68 -17.79 5.83 -8.08
C ILE A 68 -18.27 6.79 -9.17
N ILE A 69 -19.37 6.47 -9.84
CA ILE A 69 -19.89 7.25 -10.97
C ILE A 69 -20.50 8.58 -10.50
N ASN A 70 -21.31 8.51 -9.45
CA ASN A 70 -22.10 9.65 -8.98
C ASN A 70 -21.31 10.60 -8.06
N THR A 71 -20.08 10.25 -7.69
CA THR A 71 -19.22 11.10 -6.86
C THR A 71 -18.25 11.89 -7.74
N LYS A 72 -18.41 13.22 -7.76
CA LYS A 72 -17.43 14.13 -8.37
C LYS A 72 -16.14 14.13 -7.56
N TYR A 73 -15.03 13.76 -8.19
CA TYR A 73 -13.72 13.78 -7.55
C TYR A 73 -13.04 15.13 -7.76
N ILE A 74 -12.67 15.81 -6.67
CA ILE A 74 -12.01 17.12 -6.68
C ILE A 74 -10.59 16.97 -6.18
N PHE A 75 -9.64 17.59 -6.88
CA PHE A 75 -8.22 17.56 -6.54
C PHE A 75 -7.54 18.88 -6.93
N ARG A 76 -6.45 19.20 -6.24
CA ARG A 76 -5.67 20.41 -6.50
C ARG A 76 -4.53 20.09 -7.46
N VAL A 77 -4.35 20.97 -8.45
CA VAL A 77 -3.21 20.91 -9.37
C VAL A 77 -2.56 22.28 -9.43
N LYS A 78 -1.24 22.30 -9.32
CA LYS A 78 -0.41 23.48 -9.51
C LYS A 78 -0.50 23.93 -10.97
N THR A 79 -0.96 25.16 -11.20
CA THR A 79 -1.19 25.71 -12.55
C THR A 79 -0.13 26.69 -12.98
N ARG A 80 0.39 27.45 -12.03
CA ARG A 80 1.41 28.45 -12.30
C ARG A 80 2.34 28.56 -11.14
N GLU A 81 3.58 28.78 -11.50
CA GLU A 81 4.60 29.25 -10.61
C GLU A 81 5.19 30.48 -11.26
N TYR A 82 5.26 31.58 -10.52
CA TYR A 82 6.06 32.72 -10.96
C TYR A 82 6.67 33.43 -9.76
N ILE A 83 7.77 34.11 -10.01
CA ILE A 83 8.51 34.90 -9.04
C ILE A 83 8.04 36.34 -9.17
N ASP A 84 7.50 36.90 -8.09
CA ASP A 84 7.06 38.30 -8.08
C ASP A 84 8.25 39.28 -8.12
N ARG A 85 7.96 40.58 -8.28
CA ARG A 85 8.99 41.64 -8.35
C ARG A 85 9.88 41.72 -7.10
N ASN A 86 9.49 41.06 -6.02
CA ASN A 86 10.19 41.02 -4.73
C ASN A 86 10.86 39.66 -4.48
N GLY A 87 11.04 38.82 -5.51
CA GLY A 87 11.74 37.54 -5.41
C GLY A 87 10.93 36.39 -4.78
N ASN A 88 9.62 36.56 -4.54
CA ASN A 88 8.83 35.51 -3.88
C ASN A 88 8.20 34.56 -4.90
N LYS A 89 8.45 33.27 -4.71
CA LYS A 89 7.76 32.21 -5.45
C LYS A 89 6.30 32.16 -5.06
N LYS A 90 5.42 32.46 -6.02
CA LYS A 90 3.97 32.36 -5.88
C LYS A 90 3.50 31.13 -6.65
N GLU A 91 3.04 30.13 -5.91
CA GLU A 91 2.41 28.96 -6.46
C GLU A 91 0.90 29.14 -6.50
N TYR A 92 0.34 28.92 -7.67
CA TYR A 92 -1.10 28.97 -7.88
C TYR A 92 -1.59 27.56 -8.11
N PHE A 93 -2.61 27.20 -7.35
CA PHE A 93 -3.31 25.94 -7.49
C PHE A 93 -4.69 26.21 -8.06
N SER A 94 -5.10 25.39 -9.02
CA SER A 94 -6.49 25.29 -9.41
C SER A 94 -7.08 24.05 -8.76
N ASN A 95 -8.33 24.17 -8.30
CA ASN A 95 -9.15 22.99 -8.06
C ASN A 95 -9.56 22.46 -9.43
N LYS A 96 -9.12 21.26 -9.74
CA LYS A 96 -9.61 20.47 -10.86
C LYS A 96 -10.55 19.41 -10.34
N SER A 97 -11.35 18.89 -11.24
CA SER A 97 -12.27 17.82 -10.91
C SER A 97 -12.58 17.01 -12.13
N PHE A 98 -12.92 15.76 -11.90
CA PHE A 98 -13.60 14.95 -12.90
C PHE A 98 -14.79 14.26 -12.25
N ASP A 99 -15.78 13.97 -13.07
CA ASP A 99 -16.86 13.03 -12.76
C ASP A 99 -16.87 11.95 -13.84
N LEU A 100 -17.47 10.81 -13.49
CA LEU A 100 -17.65 9.66 -14.37
C LEU A 100 -19.12 9.50 -14.80
N ALA A 101 -20.00 10.39 -14.36
CA ALA A 101 -21.42 10.45 -14.72
C ALA A 101 -21.67 11.09 -16.09
N SER A 102 -20.66 11.71 -16.69
CA SER A 102 -20.73 12.29 -18.04
C SER A 102 -19.63 11.75 -18.94
N ASP A 103 -19.94 11.55 -20.22
CA ASP A 103 -18.97 11.25 -21.28
C ASP A 103 -18.01 10.10 -20.91
N THR A 104 -18.57 9.05 -20.31
CA THR A 104 -17.87 7.87 -19.84
C THR A 104 -18.70 6.61 -20.09
N LEU A 105 -18.05 5.53 -20.51
CA LEU A 105 -18.61 4.18 -20.45
C LEU A 105 -17.96 3.45 -19.27
N SER A 106 -18.76 3.19 -18.24
CA SER A 106 -18.33 2.43 -17.06
C SER A 106 -19.06 1.10 -17.04
N ALA A 107 -18.35 0.01 -16.76
CA ALA A 107 -18.97 -1.30 -16.67
C ALA A 107 -18.37 -2.14 -15.54
N TYR A 108 -19.21 -2.97 -14.95
CA TYR A 108 -18.82 -4.03 -14.03
C TYR A 108 -18.99 -5.39 -14.70
N HIS A 109 -17.95 -6.22 -14.59
CA HIS A 109 -17.95 -7.57 -15.10
C HIS A 109 -17.69 -8.55 -13.97
N ASN A 110 -18.41 -9.66 -14.03
CA ASN A 110 -18.29 -10.73 -13.04
C ASN A 110 -18.29 -12.11 -13.71
N ARG A 111 -17.15 -12.49 -14.29
CA ARG A 111 -16.99 -13.80 -14.95
C ARG A 111 -16.53 -14.92 -14.01
N ALA A 112 -16.21 -14.62 -12.75
CA ALA A 112 -15.76 -15.60 -11.74
C ALA A 112 -16.80 -16.70 -11.40
N PHE A 113 -18.03 -16.59 -11.90
CA PHE A 113 -19.15 -17.49 -11.58
C PHE A 113 -19.61 -18.38 -12.75
N SER A 114 -19.08 -18.19 -13.95
CA SER A 114 -19.54 -18.95 -15.12
C SER A 114 -18.71 -20.21 -15.34
N SER A 115 -19.37 -21.36 -15.42
CA SER A 115 -18.78 -22.64 -15.84
C SER A 115 -18.77 -22.83 -17.36
N GLU A 116 -19.45 -21.95 -18.12
CA GLU A 116 -19.79 -22.19 -19.54
C GLU A 116 -18.78 -21.60 -20.52
N ILE A 117 -17.89 -20.72 -20.06
CA ILE A 117 -16.84 -20.15 -20.92
C ILE A 117 -15.51 -20.75 -20.49
N ASP A 118 -14.97 -21.57 -21.39
CA ASP A 118 -13.67 -22.25 -21.31
C ASP A 118 -12.45 -21.34 -21.07
N PHE A 119 -12.64 -20.03 -20.96
CA PHE A 119 -11.59 -19.04 -20.83
C PHE A 119 -11.89 -18.04 -19.70
N ASP A 120 -10.97 -18.10 -18.74
CA ASP A 120 -10.69 -17.14 -17.68
C ASP A 120 -11.67 -17.09 -16.50
N ASN A 121 -11.25 -17.73 -15.40
CA ASN A 121 -11.60 -17.28 -14.05
C ASN A 121 -11.04 -15.85 -13.88
N ILE A 122 -11.85 -14.84 -14.23
CA ILE A 122 -11.51 -13.42 -14.10
C ILE A 122 -12.14 -12.90 -12.82
N GLU A 123 -11.31 -12.28 -11.98
CA GLU A 123 -11.76 -11.60 -10.77
C GLU A 123 -12.82 -10.51 -11.11
N PRO A 124 -13.79 -10.25 -10.22
CA PRO A 124 -14.71 -9.13 -10.35
C PRO A 124 -13.95 -7.82 -10.65
N HIS A 125 -14.33 -7.12 -11.72
CA HIS A 125 -13.57 -5.96 -12.19
C HIS A 125 -14.43 -4.89 -12.84
N PHE A 126 -13.90 -3.67 -12.81
CA PHE A 126 -14.48 -2.52 -13.47
C PHE A 126 -13.67 -2.12 -14.69
N HIS A 127 -14.39 -1.63 -15.69
CA HIS A 127 -13.86 -0.94 -16.85
C HIS A 127 -14.38 0.49 -16.89
N PHE A 128 -13.49 1.42 -17.20
CA PHE A 128 -13.82 2.82 -17.46
C PHE A 128 -13.20 3.22 -18.79
N LEU A 129 -14.05 3.61 -19.74
CA LEU A 129 -13.63 4.18 -21.02
C LEU A 129 -14.00 5.66 -21.03
N LEU A 130 -12.95 6.47 -21.12
CA LEU A 130 -12.98 7.90 -20.87
C LEU A 130 -12.55 8.67 -22.11
N ASP A 131 -13.03 9.90 -22.24
CA ASP A 131 -12.34 10.90 -23.04
C ASP A 131 -10.92 11.11 -22.47
N SER A 132 -9.91 10.99 -23.33
CA SER A 132 -8.52 11.31 -23.00
C SER A 132 -8.28 12.74 -22.48
N SER A 133 -9.23 13.66 -22.68
CA SER A 133 -9.19 15.01 -22.12
C SER A 133 -9.55 15.07 -20.62
N LYS A 134 -10.23 14.04 -20.07
CA LYS A 134 -10.58 13.99 -18.65
C LYS A 134 -9.32 13.97 -17.79
N GLN A 135 -9.28 14.85 -16.80
CA GLN A 135 -8.10 15.06 -15.97
C GLN A 135 -8.03 14.04 -14.82
N THR A 136 -7.87 12.76 -15.13
CA THR A 136 -7.78 11.67 -14.13
C THR A 136 -6.41 11.55 -13.45
N GLY A 137 -5.50 12.49 -13.72
CA GLY A 137 -4.11 12.49 -13.25
C GLY A 137 -3.18 11.62 -14.12
N LEU A 138 -1.87 11.86 -14.00
CA LEU A 138 -0.85 11.06 -14.68
C LEU A 138 -1.01 9.58 -14.29
N ASN A 139 -1.01 8.68 -15.27
CA ASN A 139 -1.23 7.24 -15.07
C ASN A 139 -2.46 6.94 -14.20
N TYR A 140 -3.54 7.72 -14.39
CA TYR A 140 -4.80 7.58 -13.67
C TYR A 140 -4.69 7.75 -12.14
N TYR A 141 -3.68 8.46 -11.64
CA TYR A 141 -3.44 8.61 -10.20
C TYR A 141 -4.68 9.05 -9.39
N HIS A 142 -5.39 10.07 -9.87
CA HIS A 142 -6.56 10.60 -9.17
C HIS A 142 -7.78 9.68 -9.32
N LEU A 143 -7.92 8.97 -10.45
CA LEU A 143 -8.91 7.91 -10.60
C LEU A 143 -8.65 6.75 -9.64
N LYS A 144 -7.41 6.26 -9.53
CA LYS A 144 -7.02 5.21 -8.57
C LYS A 144 -7.34 5.62 -7.13
N LYS A 145 -7.04 6.86 -6.75
CA LYS A 145 -7.41 7.41 -5.43
C LYS A 145 -8.92 7.41 -5.22
N HIS A 146 -9.68 7.92 -6.19
CA HIS A 146 -11.15 7.92 -6.12
C HIS A 146 -11.71 6.52 -5.90
N LEU A 147 -11.28 5.55 -6.72
CA LEU A 147 -11.66 4.15 -6.61
C LEU A 147 -11.32 3.57 -5.24
N GLN A 148 -10.11 3.83 -4.73
CA GLN A 148 -9.67 3.32 -3.43
C GLN A 148 -10.44 3.96 -2.26
N THR A 149 -10.83 5.23 -2.36
CA THR A 149 -11.66 5.92 -1.35
C THR A 149 -13.07 5.34 -1.29
N VAL A 150 -13.65 4.96 -2.43
CA VAL A 150 -14.95 4.27 -2.41
C VAL A 150 -14.80 2.86 -1.86
N ALA A 151 -13.81 2.09 -2.34
CA ALA A 151 -13.59 0.71 -1.90
C ALA A 151 -13.33 0.57 -0.39
N SER A 152 -12.63 1.53 0.22
CA SER A 152 -12.34 1.49 1.66
C SER A 152 -13.58 1.54 2.54
N LYS A 153 -14.68 2.17 2.07
CA LYS A 153 -15.98 2.16 2.79
C LYS A 153 -16.56 0.75 2.93
N TYR A 154 -16.17 -0.15 2.05
CA TYR A 154 -16.59 -1.56 2.04
C TYR A 154 -15.50 -2.49 2.58
N SER A 155 -14.42 -1.95 3.17
CA SER A 155 -13.23 -2.72 3.60
C SER A 155 -12.57 -3.52 2.45
N LEU A 156 -12.58 -2.92 1.25
CA LEU A 156 -12.01 -3.50 0.04
C LEU A 156 -10.84 -2.66 -0.52
N VAL A 157 -9.99 -3.33 -1.27
CA VAL A 157 -8.82 -2.77 -1.95
C VAL A 157 -8.79 -3.27 -3.38
N PHE A 158 -8.63 -2.34 -4.32
CA PHE A 158 -8.44 -2.69 -5.72
C PHE A 158 -7.03 -3.22 -5.97
N HIS A 159 -6.95 -4.24 -6.81
CA HIS A 159 -5.75 -4.55 -7.55
C HIS A 159 -5.72 -3.67 -8.79
N PHE A 160 -4.79 -2.71 -8.81
CA PHE A 160 -4.52 -1.92 -10.00
C PHE A 160 -3.46 -2.65 -10.81
N ASP A 161 -3.84 -3.13 -12.01
CA ASP A 161 -2.94 -3.79 -12.97
C ASP A 161 -1.72 -2.91 -13.36
N GLU A 162 -1.71 -1.64 -12.93
CA GLU A 162 -0.71 -0.62 -13.23
C GLU A 162 0.19 -0.20 -12.05
N GLU A 163 0.10 -0.79 -10.86
CA GLU A 163 1.14 -0.60 -9.83
C GLU A 163 2.41 -1.40 -10.19
N LYS A 164 2.97 -1.09 -11.35
CA LYS A 164 4.38 -1.33 -11.68
C LYS A 164 5.21 -0.26 -10.98
N ASP A 165 5.28 -0.33 -9.65
CA ASP A 165 6.38 0.32 -8.96
C ASP A 165 7.65 -0.45 -9.36
N ARG A 166 8.36 0.09 -10.36
CA ARG A 166 9.48 -0.56 -11.08
C ARG A 166 10.71 -0.84 -10.18
N SER A 167 10.60 -0.66 -8.87
CA SER A 167 11.72 -0.59 -7.94
C SER A 167 11.72 -1.65 -6.84
N VAL A 168 10.71 -2.53 -6.72
CA VAL A 168 10.63 -3.41 -5.52
C VAL A 168 10.44 -4.90 -5.80
N ASN A 169 10.03 -5.33 -7.00
CA ASN A 169 9.87 -6.76 -7.25
C ASN A 169 11.14 -7.36 -7.88
N LYS A 170 11.92 -8.12 -7.08
CA LYS A 170 13.11 -8.88 -7.50
C LYS A 170 12.86 -9.74 -8.76
N PHE A 171 11.60 -10.11 -9.00
CA PHE A 171 11.18 -10.98 -10.11
C PHE A 171 10.48 -10.24 -11.26
N GLN A 172 10.50 -8.91 -11.31
CA GLN A 172 9.76 -8.14 -12.33
C GLN A 172 10.18 -8.47 -13.77
N GLY A 173 11.48 -8.57 -14.05
CA GLY A 173 11.97 -8.94 -15.38
C GLY A 173 11.56 -10.35 -15.79
N LEU A 174 11.41 -11.26 -14.82
CA LEU A 174 10.91 -12.61 -15.04
C LEU A 174 9.39 -12.60 -15.29
N MET A 175 8.63 -11.84 -14.49
CA MET A 175 7.18 -11.65 -14.66
C MET A 175 6.85 -11.10 -16.05
N GLU A 176 7.57 -10.10 -16.55
CA GLU A 176 7.30 -9.54 -17.89
C GLU A 176 7.54 -10.56 -19.01
N LYS A 177 8.58 -11.39 -18.90
CA LYS A 177 8.82 -12.49 -19.86
C LYS A 177 7.71 -13.53 -19.79
N CYS A 178 7.31 -13.93 -18.58
CA CYS A 178 6.25 -14.91 -18.37
C CYS A 178 4.88 -14.38 -18.84
N SER A 179 4.56 -13.10 -18.60
CA SER A 179 3.34 -12.46 -19.10
C SER A 179 3.31 -12.41 -20.62
N ARG A 180 4.43 -12.06 -21.29
CA ARG A 180 4.50 -12.11 -22.76
C ARG A 180 4.31 -13.53 -23.28
N PHE A 181 4.89 -14.52 -22.62
CA PHE A 181 4.74 -15.93 -22.99
C PHE A 181 3.30 -16.42 -22.78
N SER A 182 2.65 -16.10 -21.65
CA SER A 182 1.25 -16.45 -21.40
C SER A 182 0.29 -15.79 -22.42
N TRP A 183 0.53 -14.52 -22.77
CA TRP A 183 -0.21 -13.87 -23.86
C TRP A 183 0.04 -14.53 -25.21
N PHE A 184 1.29 -14.92 -25.48
CA PHE A 184 1.66 -15.66 -26.68
C PHE A 184 0.89 -17.00 -26.75
N THR A 185 0.76 -17.75 -25.66
CA THR A 185 0.04 -19.03 -25.67
C THR A 185 -1.46 -18.88 -25.91
N GLN A 186 -2.05 -17.75 -25.54
CA GLN A 186 -3.46 -17.46 -25.83
C GLN A 186 -3.70 -17.10 -27.30
N LYS A 187 -2.80 -16.32 -27.91
CA LYS A 187 -3.01 -15.71 -29.24
C LYS A 187 -2.34 -16.44 -30.40
N MET A 188 -1.48 -17.42 -30.13
CA MET A 188 -0.82 -18.18 -31.19
C MET A 188 -1.81 -18.91 -32.10
N THR A 189 -1.55 -18.83 -33.40
CA THR A 189 -2.23 -19.64 -34.42
C THR A 189 -1.75 -21.08 -34.37
N ASP A 190 -2.55 -22.00 -34.89
CA ASP A 190 -2.25 -23.43 -34.87
C ASP A 190 -0.94 -23.76 -35.60
N LYS A 191 -0.66 -23.03 -36.69
CA LYS A 191 0.62 -23.11 -37.42
C LYS A 191 1.82 -22.70 -36.55
N GLN A 192 1.66 -21.65 -35.72
CA GLN A 192 2.71 -21.23 -34.80
C GLN A 192 2.94 -22.28 -33.70
N VAL A 193 1.87 -22.87 -33.15
CA VAL A 193 1.98 -23.96 -32.17
C VAL A 193 2.78 -25.13 -32.74
N ILE A 194 2.39 -25.61 -33.93
CA ILE A 194 3.07 -26.73 -34.62
C ILE A 194 4.56 -26.40 -34.83
N ASN A 195 4.88 -25.19 -35.28
CA ASN A 195 6.26 -24.77 -35.50
C ASN A 195 7.08 -24.71 -34.19
N TYR A 196 6.46 -24.28 -33.09
CA TYR A 196 7.14 -24.28 -31.78
C TYR A 196 7.41 -25.70 -31.28
N VAL A 197 6.46 -26.61 -31.43
CA VAL A 197 6.61 -28.02 -31.04
C VAL A 197 7.66 -28.72 -31.91
N ASN A 198 7.57 -28.59 -33.23
CA ASN A 198 8.37 -29.40 -34.16
C ASN A 198 9.73 -28.80 -34.52
N SER A 199 9.89 -27.48 -34.43
CA SER A 199 11.08 -26.78 -34.98
C SER A 199 11.71 -25.78 -34.02
N LYS A 200 11.04 -25.44 -32.90
CA LYS A 200 11.58 -24.55 -31.85
C LYS A 200 11.37 -25.13 -30.45
N ALA A 201 11.52 -26.45 -30.30
CA ALA A 201 11.29 -27.15 -29.05
C ALA A 201 12.11 -26.56 -27.89
N ASP A 202 13.38 -26.23 -28.12
CA ASP A 202 14.26 -25.61 -27.12
C ASP A 202 13.74 -24.26 -26.63
N ASP A 203 13.18 -23.43 -27.51
CA ASP A 203 12.61 -22.14 -27.13
C ASP A 203 11.33 -22.34 -26.30
N LEU A 204 10.50 -23.32 -26.67
CA LEU A 204 9.31 -23.67 -25.90
C LEU A 204 9.71 -24.16 -24.49
N THR A 205 10.67 -25.07 -24.39
CA THR A 205 11.21 -25.56 -23.12
C THR A 205 11.76 -24.43 -22.25
N LYS A 206 12.58 -23.53 -22.80
CA LYS A 206 13.12 -22.38 -22.05
C LYS A 206 12.01 -21.48 -21.49
N ASN A 207 10.96 -21.23 -22.26
CA ASN A 207 9.82 -20.42 -21.80
C ASN A 207 9.00 -21.14 -20.72
N LEU A 208 8.82 -22.46 -20.84
CA LEU A 208 8.16 -23.29 -19.83
C LEU A 208 8.97 -23.34 -18.52
N GLU A 209 10.29 -23.42 -18.59
CA GLU A 209 11.18 -23.34 -17.42
C GLU A 209 11.08 -21.98 -16.74
N LEU A 210 11.12 -20.86 -17.50
CA LEU A 210 10.93 -19.53 -16.93
C LEU A 210 9.58 -19.38 -16.21
N LEU A 211 8.52 -19.95 -16.79
CA LEU A 211 7.19 -19.95 -16.19
C LEU A 211 7.15 -20.78 -14.90
N TYR A 212 7.80 -21.94 -14.89
CA TYR A 212 7.93 -22.82 -13.73
C TYR A 212 8.73 -22.16 -12.59
N ASP A 213 9.88 -21.55 -12.93
CA ASP A 213 10.74 -20.84 -11.98
C ASP A 213 10.01 -19.64 -11.36
N TYR A 214 9.27 -18.89 -12.18
CA TYR A 214 8.47 -17.76 -11.70
C TYR A 214 7.41 -18.21 -10.69
N ALA A 215 6.68 -19.28 -11.02
CA ALA A 215 5.65 -19.82 -10.14
C ALA A 215 6.25 -20.35 -8.84
N THR A 216 7.39 -21.02 -8.91
CA THR A 216 8.13 -21.50 -7.73
C THR A 216 8.62 -20.35 -6.85
N ALA A 217 9.13 -19.28 -7.45
CA ALA A 217 9.67 -18.14 -6.71
C ALA A 217 8.61 -17.24 -6.08
N THR A 218 7.38 -17.24 -6.61
CA THR A 218 6.31 -16.31 -6.22
C THR A 218 5.10 -16.97 -5.58
N GLY A 219 5.00 -18.31 -5.63
CA GLY A 219 3.81 -19.06 -5.23
C GLY A 219 2.60 -18.85 -6.16
N ASN A 220 2.73 -18.11 -7.26
CA ASN A 220 1.61 -17.75 -8.15
C ASN A 220 1.21 -18.91 -9.08
N LEU A 221 0.69 -19.98 -8.47
CA LEU A 221 0.28 -21.20 -9.15
C LEU A 221 -0.88 -20.98 -10.12
N GLN A 222 -1.79 -20.07 -9.81
CA GLN A 222 -2.92 -19.76 -10.68
C GLN A 222 -2.43 -19.29 -12.06
N PHE A 223 -1.42 -18.42 -12.11
CA PHE A 223 -0.85 -17.92 -13.36
C PHE A 223 -0.18 -19.05 -14.17
N TYR A 224 0.58 -19.92 -13.50
CA TYR A 224 1.20 -21.10 -14.11
C TYR A 224 0.17 -22.04 -14.73
N ILE A 225 -0.83 -22.47 -13.93
CA ILE A 225 -1.86 -23.42 -14.33
C ILE A 225 -2.66 -22.89 -15.52
N LYS A 226 -3.02 -21.59 -15.54
CA LYS A 226 -3.72 -20.98 -16.68
C LYS A 226 -2.91 -21.09 -17.98
N ALA A 227 -1.62 -20.75 -17.94
CA ALA A 227 -0.76 -20.83 -19.11
C ALA A 227 -0.56 -22.28 -19.58
N MET A 228 -0.36 -23.22 -18.65
CA MET A 228 -0.21 -24.65 -18.98
C MET A 228 -1.48 -25.27 -19.54
N ASN A 229 -2.66 -24.93 -19.01
CA ASN A 229 -3.94 -25.41 -19.54
C ASN A 229 -4.22 -24.91 -20.95
N ASN A 230 -3.81 -23.67 -21.29
CA ASN A 230 -3.89 -23.17 -22.66
C ASN A 230 -3.02 -24.00 -23.62
N ILE A 231 -1.78 -24.33 -23.22
CA ILE A 231 -0.88 -25.16 -24.02
C ILE A 231 -1.44 -26.58 -24.14
N LYS A 232 -1.80 -27.22 -23.03
CA LYS A 232 -2.40 -28.57 -22.99
C LYS A 232 -3.61 -28.68 -23.91
N LYS A 233 -4.52 -27.70 -23.89
CA LYS A 233 -5.70 -27.67 -24.78
C LYS A 233 -5.32 -27.58 -26.26
N ARG A 234 -4.34 -26.74 -26.60
CA ARG A 234 -3.85 -26.60 -27.98
C ARG A 234 -3.17 -27.88 -28.47
N LEU A 235 -2.32 -28.49 -27.64
CA LEU A 235 -1.67 -29.77 -27.93
C LEU A 235 -2.69 -30.89 -28.14
N ASN A 236 -3.71 -30.99 -27.27
CA ASN A 236 -4.79 -31.95 -27.43
C ASN A 236 -5.56 -31.75 -28.74
N ARG A 237 -5.99 -30.53 -29.04
CA ARG A 237 -6.77 -30.23 -30.25
C ARG A 237 -6.00 -30.47 -31.55
N LEU A 238 -4.67 -30.27 -31.53
CA LEU A 238 -3.79 -30.46 -32.68
C LEU A 238 -3.16 -31.86 -32.74
N ASP A 239 -3.50 -32.72 -31.78
CA ASP A 239 -2.93 -34.05 -31.62
C ASP A 239 -1.38 -34.07 -31.55
N LEU A 240 -0.80 -33.08 -30.87
CA LEU A 240 0.65 -32.95 -30.72
C LEU A 240 1.10 -33.42 -29.33
N GLY A 241 2.21 -34.15 -29.29
CA GLY A 241 2.94 -34.46 -28.05
C GLY A 241 4.07 -33.47 -27.81
N PHE A 242 4.26 -33.06 -26.55
CA PHE A 242 5.44 -32.29 -26.14
C PHE A 242 5.85 -32.68 -24.72
N GLU A 243 7.06 -33.21 -24.57
CA GLU A 243 7.60 -33.60 -23.27
C GLU A 243 8.22 -32.40 -22.55
N PHE A 244 7.84 -32.23 -21.30
CA PHE A 244 8.41 -31.25 -20.39
C PHE A 244 8.55 -31.86 -19.00
N ARG A 245 9.79 -31.88 -18.48
CA ARG A 245 10.14 -32.51 -17.20
C ARG A 245 9.56 -33.92 -17.06
N SER A 246 9.86 -34.77 -18.06
CA SER A 246 9.44 -36.17 -18.14
C SER A 246 7.92 -36.42 -18.22
N ASN A 247 7.14 -35.38 -18.50
CA ASN A 247 5.70 -35.48 -18.65
C ASN A 247 5.28 -34.96 -20.02
N ASN A 248 4.37 -35.66 -20.70
CA ASN A 248 3.75 -35.14 -21.91
C ASN A 248 2.62 -34.19 -21.54
N ILE A 249 2.82 -32.88 -21.81
CA ILE A 249 1.90 -31.79 -21.42
C ILE A 249 0.47 -32.04 -21.92
N LYS A 250 0.31 -32.72 -23.05
CA LYS A 250 -1.00 -33.12 -23.60
C LYS A 250 -1.84 -33.86 -22.56
N HIS A 251 -1.21 -34.71 -21.75
CA HIS A 251 -1.86 -35.52 -20.72
C HIS A 251 -1.74 -34.85 -19.35
N ILE A 252 -0.51 -34.56 -18.91
CA ILE A 252 -0.20 -34.03 -17.59
C ILE A 252 1.03 -33.14 -17.67
N TYR A 253 1.06 -32.08 -16.87
CA TYR A 253 2.22 -31.21 -16.74
C TYR A 253 2.65 -31.09 -15.28
N PRO A 254 3.94 -30.85 -14.98
CA PRO A 254 4.41 -30.70 -13.61
C PRO A 254 3.79 -29.47 -12.94
N ILE A 255 3.41 -29.54 -11.67
CA ILE A 255 2.98 -28.37 -10.89
C ILE A 255 4.12 -28.04 -9.91
N PRO A 256 4.62 -26.78 -9.89
CA PRO A 256 5.60 -26.39 -8.90
C PRO A 256 4.93 -26.31 -7.52
N ILE A 257 5.26 -27.24 -6.62
CA ILE A 257 4.76 -27.22 -5.25
C ILE A 257 5.86 -26.65 -4.35
N ASP A 258 5.67 -25.43 -3.87
CA ASP A 258 6.52 -24.84 -2.84
C ASP A 258 6.12 -25.31 -1.43
N GLU A 259 6.93 -24.96 -0.43
CA GLU A 259 6.72 -25.37 0.96
C GLU A 259 5.36 -24.92 1.49
N ILE A 260 4.97 -23.66 1.25
CA ILE A 260 3.70 -23.09 1.73
C ILE A 260 2.50 -23.79 1.07
N THR A 261 2.57 -24.07 -0.23
CA THR A 261 1.56 -24.81 -0.97
C THR A 261 1.43 -26.22 -0.40
N ASN A 262 2.55 -26.91 -0.19
CA ASN A 262 2.54 -28.27 0.37
C ASN A 262 1.95 -28.29 1.78
N GLU A 263 2.36 -27.37 2.65
CA GLU A 263 1.79 -27.23 4.00
C GLU A 263 0.28 -26.98 3.95
N THR A 264 -0.17 -26.16 3.00
CA THR A 264 -1.60 -25.86 2.81
C THR A 264 -2.37 -27.09 2.32
N LEU A 265 -1.82 -27.87 1.38
CA LEU A 265 -2.42 -29.13 0.93
C LEU A 265 -2.56 -30.13 2.08
N ILE A 266 -1.51 -30.31 2.89
CA ILE A 266 -1.51 -31.19 4.06
C ILE A 266 -2.57 -30.73 5.07
N ALA A 267 -2.62 -29.42 5.37
CA ALA A 267 -3.58 -28.86 6.31
C ALA A 267 -5.03 -29.05 5.83
N ILE A 268 -5.29 -28.87 4.53
CA ILE A 268 -6.60 -29.15 3.93
C ILE A 268 -6.95 -30.64 4.03
N ALA A 269 -6.05 -31.53 3.63
CA ALA A 269 -6.27 -32.98 3.64
C ALA A 269 -6.59 -33.49 5.06
N ASN A 270 -5.88 -32.99 6.06
CA ASN A 270 -6.06 -33.35 7.47
C ASN A 270 -7.24 -32.63 8.15
N LYS A 271 -7.92 -31.70 7.46
CA LYS A 271 -8.93 -30.81 8.03
C LYS A 271 -8.41 -30.02 9.26
N ASP A 272 -7.13 -29.66 9.24
CA ASP A 272 -6.46 -28.95 10.33
C ASP A 272 -6.85 -27.47 10.34
N LYS A 273 -7.92 -27.15 11.07
CA LYS A 273 -8.46 -25.79 11.19
C LYS A 273 -7.42 -24.81 11.74
N GLU A 274 -6.61 -25.20 12.71
CA GLU A 274 -5.66 -24.30 13.38
C GLU A 274 -4.49 -23.93 12.47
N LYS A 275 -3.97 -24.90 11.71
CA LYS A 275 -2.94 -24.61 10.71
C LYS A 275 -3.52 -23.79 9.56
N LEU A 276 -4.73 -24.11 9.09
CA LEU A 276 -5.40 -23.35 8.04
C LEU A 276 -5.63 -21.88 8.43
N LYS A 277 -6.06 -21.59 9.65
CA LYS A 277 -6.19 -20.21 10.16
C LYS A 277 -4.93 -19.35 9.98
N LYS A 278 -3.75 -19.97 10.11
CA LYS A 278 -2.45 -19.29 9.91
C LYS A 278 -2.10 -19.13 8.42
N LEU A 279 -2.45 -20.13 7.61
CA LEU A 279 -2.14 -20.17 6.19
C LEU A 279 -3.11 -19.36 5.31
N MET A 280 -4.29 -18.98 5.82
CA MET A 280 -5.30 -18.17 5.13
C MET A 280 -4.88 -16.70 4.95
N THR A 281 -3.86 -16.45 4.12
CA THR A 281 -3.34 -15.11 3.80
C THR A 281 -3.49 -14.76 2.32
N ARG A 282 -3.40 -13.48 1.97
CA ARG A 282 -3.48 -13.01 0.56
C ARG A 282 -2.31 -13.47 -0.32
N ASP A 283 -1.16 -13.75 0.28
CA ASP A 283 0.03 -14.18 -0.46
C ASP A 283 0.02 -15.70 -0.73
N ASN A 284 -0.83 -16.45 -0.03
CA ASN A 284 -1.03 -17.88 -0.27
C ASN A 284 -2.11 -18.09 -1.35
N PHE A 285 -1.67 -18.28 -2.59
CA PHE A 285 -2.57 -18.46 -3.74
C PHE A 285 -3.45 -19.70 -3.64
N LEU A 286 -2.93 -20.81 -3.09
CA LEU A 286 -3.74 -22.02 -2.87
C LEU A 286 -4.83 -21.78 -1.82
N ALA A 287 -4.50 -21.10 -0.71
CA ALA A 287 -5.48 -20.75 0.32
C ALA A 287 -6.59 -19.84 -0.24
N ARG A 288 -6.23 -18.84 -1.05
CA ARG A 288 -7.20 -17.97 -1.73
C ARG A 288 -8.15 -18.74 -2.63
N ASP A 289 -7.61 -19.66 -3.43
CA ASP A 289 -8.40 -20.45 -4.37
C ASP A 289 -9.24 -21.52 -3.64
N TYR A 290 -8.75 -22.05 -2.52
CA TYR A 290 -9.50 -22.94 -1.65
C TYR A 290 -10.72 -22.27 -1.01
N ILE A 291 -10.62 -21.00 -0.58
CA ILE A 291 -11.80 -20.27 -0.06
C ILE A 291 -12.84 -19.98 -1.14
N LYS A 292 -12.41 -19.72 -2.38
CA LYS A 292 -13.34 -19.65 -3.51
C LYS A 292 -14.09 -20.98 -3.66
N TYR A 293 -13.34 -22.08 -3.68
CA TYR A 293 -13.90 -23.43 -3.78
C TYR A 293 -14.92 -23.73 -2.67
N THR A 294 -14.59 -23.45 -1.40
CA THR A 294 -15.51 -23.75 -0.28
C THR A 294 -16.79 -22.91 -0.29
N ASN A 295 -16.81 -21.80 -1.04
CA ASN A 295 -17.99 -20.96 -1.21
C ASN A 295 -18.67 -21.16 -2.58
N GLY A 296 -18.31 -22.20 -3.34
CA GLY A 296 -18.95 -22.55 -4.61
C GLY A 296 -18.53 -21.67 -5.80
N PHE A 297 -17.40 -20.98 -5.70
CA PHE A 297 -16.83 -20.18 -6.79
C PHE A 297 -15.84 -21.02 -7.60
N GLN A 298 -15.59 -20.60 -8.85
CA GLN A 298 -14.58 -21.24 -9.69
C GLN A 298 -13.19 -21.12 -9.06
N SER A 299 -12.43 -22.22 -9.06
CA SER A 299 -11.16 -22.36 -8.32
C SER A 299 -10.11 -23.03 -9.20
N THR A 300 -9.28 -22.23 -9.87
CA THR A 300 -8.41 -22.72 -10.96
C THR A 300 -7.38 -23.76 -10.48
N ILE A 301 -6.79 -23.54 -9.30
CA ILE A 301 -5.78 -24.42 -8.72
C ILE A 301 -6.45 -25.69 -8.20
N ILE A 302 -7.56 -25.54 -7.47
CA ILE A 302 -8.30 -26.67 -6.91
C ILE A 302 -8.87 -27.59 -8.01
N ASP A 303 -9.43 -27.01 -9.07
CA ASP A 303 -10.02 -27.76 -10.18
C ASP A 303 -8.96 -28.59 -10.91
N GLU A 304 -7.76 -28.04 -11.13
CA GLU A 304 -6.62 -28.76 -11.72
C GLU A 304 -6.12 -29.88 -10.80
N LEU A 305 -6.02 -29.64 -9.49
CA LEU A 305 -5.58 -30.66 -8.54
C LEU A 305 -6.61 -31.78 -8.37
N LYS A 306 -7.91 -31.48 -8.44
CA LYS A 306 -8.96 -32.51 -8.43
C LYS A 306 -8.88 -33.46 -9.63
N GLN A 307 -8.48 -32.97 -10.80
CA GLN A 307 -8.22 -33.83 -11.98
C GLN A 307 -7.03 -34.79 -11.78
N ARG A 308 -6.25 -34.59 -10.71
CA ARG A 308 -5.11 -35.41 -10.30
C ARG A 308 -5.40 -36.18 -9.01
N ASP A 309 -6.67 -36.45 -8.75
CA ASP A 309 -7.19 -37.24 -7.62
C ASP A 309 -6.96 -36.64 -6.23
N TYR A 310 -6.63 -35.34 -6.12
CA TYR A 310 -6.59 -34.67 -4.83
C TYR A 310 -8.00 -34.46 -4.25
N ILE A 311 -8.15 -34.77 -2.96
CA ILE A 311 -9.41 -34.60 -2.22
C ILE A 311 -9.39 -33.28 -1.46
N PHE A 312 -10.39 -32.43 -1.72
CA PHE A 312 -10.55 -31.14 -1.04
C PHE A 312 -11.83 -31.15 -0.19
N PRO A 313 -11.75 -31.48 1.12
CA PRO A 313 -12.90 -31.39 2.01
C PRO A 313 -13.39 -29.95 2.10
N ILE A 314 -14.71 -29.77 2.26
CA ILE A 314 -15.30 -28.46 2.49
C ILE A 314 -15.22 -28.14 3.99
N ILE A 315 -14.53 -27.06 4.33
CA ILE A 315 -14.46 -26.53 5.69
C ILE A 315 -15.24 -25.21 5.70
N SER A 316 -16.09 -25.02 6.71
CA SER A 316 -16.91 -23.81 6.84
C SER A 316 -16.02 -22.56 6.91
N SER A 317 -16.40 -21.49 6.23
CA SER A 317 -15.72 -20.19 6.35
C SER A 317 -15.67 -19.67 7.79
N ASN A 318 -16.65 -20.03 8.62
CA ASN A 318 -16.68 -19.64 10.04
C ASN A 318 -15.59 -20.34 10.88
N ASP A 319 -15.08 -21.48 10.40
CA ASP A 319 -13.97 -22.20 11.04
C ASP A 319 -12.59 -21.62 10.66
N LEU A 320 -12.55 -20.65 9.74
CA LEU A 320 -11.34 -20.04 9.20
C LEU A 320 -11.20 -18.58 9.65
N ILE A 321 -9.98 -18.13 9.93
CA ILE A 321 -9.70 -16.70 10.20
C ILE A 321 -9.42 -16.02 8.86
N LEU A 322 -10.41 -15.30 8.34
CA LEU A 322 -10.33 -14.62 7.05
C LEU A 322 -9.81 -13.18 7.13
N ASP A 323 -9.55 -12.66 8.33
CA ASP A 323 -9.08 -11.28 8.50
C ASP A 323 -7.74 -11.01 7.79
N ASN A 324 -6.89 -12.03 7.69
CA ASN A 324 -5.63 -11.97 6.94
C ASN A 324 -5.82 -11.97 5.41
N MET A 325 -7.04 -12.23 4.93
CA MET A 325 -7.42 -12.14 3.52
C MET A 325 -8.10 -10.82 3.16
N LYS A 326 -8.55 -10.05 4.15
CA LYS A 326 -9.08 -8.71 3.93
C LYS A 326 -7.96 -7.83 3.37
N GLY A 327 -8.26 -7.00 2.38
CA GLY A 327 -7.29 -6.06 1.86
C GLY A 327 -6.96 -5.05 2.95
N LYS A 328 -5.73 -5.09 3.45
CA LYS A 328 -5.18 -3.94 4.17
C LYS A 328 -4.91 -2.90 3.11
N SER A 329 -5.71 -1.84 3.06
CA SER A 329 -5.33 -0.70 2.27
C SER A 329 -3.96 -0.26 2.79
N LYS A 330 -2.93 -0.22 1.92
CA LYS A 330 -1.68 0.50 2.27
C LYS A 330 -1.99 1.97 2.61
N THR A 331 -3.17 2.41 2.23
CA THR A 331 -3.85 3.58 2.75
C THR A 331 -4.75 3.22 3.92
N GLU A 332 -4.19 3.03 5.12
CA GLU A 332 -4.75 3.76 6.26
C GLU A 332 -4.54 5.26 5.94
N PHE A 333 -5.27 5.79 4.96
CA PHE A 333 -5.57 7.21 4.94
C PHE A 333 -6.70 7.37 5.94
N ARG A 334 -6.35 7.24 7.22
CA ARG A 334 -6.95 8.16 8.15
C ARG A 334 -6.50 9.52 7.65
N SER A 335 -7.45 10.40 7.36
CA SER A 335 -7.20 11.83 7.19
C SER A 335 -6.55 12.48 8.43
N SER A 336 -6.15 11.68 9.43
CA SER A 336 -5.43 12.04 10.65
C SER A 336 -4.09 11.32 10.85
N ASP A 337 -3.66 10.35 10.02
CA ASP A 337 -2.34 9.72 10.20
C ASP A 337 -1.26 10.62 9.58
N LYS A 338 -1.09 11.79 10.20
CA LYS A 338 0.24 12.36 10.37
C LYS A 338 1.08 11.21 10.95
N PHE A 339 2.19 10.84 10.28
CA PHE A 339 3.23 10.03 10.92
C PHE A 339 3.44 10.59 12.33
N LEU A 340 3.08 9.82 13.36
CA LEU A 340 3.26 10.26 14.73
C LEU A 340 4.76 10.07 15.02
N SER A 341 5.50 11.18 15.04
CA SER A 341 6.91 11.17 15.42
C SER A 341 7.10 10.52 16.79
N PHE A 342 8.29 9.97 17.05
CA PHE A 342 8.64 9.43 18.36
C PHE A 342 8.35 10.46 19.46
N ASN A 343 8.73 11.72 19.21
CA ASN A 343 8.47 12.85 20.09
C ASN A 343 6.97 13.15 20.26
N ASN A 344 6.16 13.11 19.20
CA ASN A 344 4.72 13.33 19.30
C ASN A 344 3.99 12.17 19.98
N ALA A 345 4.46 10.94 19.83
CA ALA A 345 3.90 9.81 20.57
C ALA A 345 4.16 9.94 22.07
N VAL A 346 5.38 10.31 22.45
CA VAL A 346 5.71 10.59 23.85
C VAL A 346 4.89 11.77 24.39
N LYS A 347 4.76 12.85 23.62
CA LYS A 347 3.90 14.00 23.95
C LYS A 347 2.45 13.57 24.20
N ASN A 348 1.86 12.84 23.26
CA ASN A 348 0.47 12.44 23.30
C ASN A 348 0.19 11.45 24.41
N ASP A 349 1.11 10.52 24.68
CA ASP A 349 1.02 9.60 25.82
C ASP A 349 1.10 10.35 27.16
N ILE A 350 1.96 11.36 27.29
CA ILE A 350 2.00 12.23 28.47
C ILE A 350 0.68 12.98 28.64
N LEU A 351 0.17 13.61 27.57
CA LEU A 351 -1.08 14.36 27.62
C LEU A 351 -2.29 13.48 27.91
N GLU A 352 -2.33 12.27 27.37
CA GLU A 352 -3.38 11.29 27.66
C GLU A 352 -3.29 10.82 29.12
N ALA A 353 -2.09 10.50 29.61
CA ALA A 353 -1.89 10.12 31.02
C ALA A 353 -2.29 11.25 31.98
N LEU A 354 -2.03 12.51 31.61
CA LEU A 354 -2.42 13.69 32.36
C LEU A 354 -3.93 13.92 32.42
N LYS A 355 -4.77 13.22 31.64
CA LYS A 355 -6.24 13.28 31.83
C LYS A 355 -6.69 12.53 33.09
N TYR A 356 -5.89 11.57 33.56
CA TYR A 356 -6.25 10.67 34.65
C TYR A 356 -5.36 10.85 35.88
N ALA A 357 -4.08 11.22 35.71
CA ALA A 357 -3.15 11.39 36.81
C ALA A 357 -3.47 12.60 37.68
N LYS A 358 -3.47 12.42 39.01
CA LYS A 358 -3.60 13.50 40.00
C LYS A 358 -2.26 13.97 40.56
N ASN A 359 -1.24 13.15 40.45
CA ASN A 359 0.11 13.47 40.92
C ASN A 359 1.16 12.78 40.05
N GLU A 360 2.43 13.10 40.30
CA GLU A 360 3.55 12.56 39.52
C GLU A 360 3.74 11.05 39.68
N ILE A 361 3.29 10.47 40.80
CA ILE A 361 3.35 9.02 41.03
C ILE A 361 2.36 8.33 40.09
N GLU A 362 1.11 8.79 40.06
CA GLU A 362 0.07 8.27 39.17
C GLU A 362 0.43 8.49 37.68
N LEU A 363 1.00 9.64 37.33
CA LEU A 363 1.47 9.91 35.96
C LEU A 363 2.50 8.87 35.53
N LYS A 364 3.46 8.53 36.41
CA LYS A 364 4.43 7.47 36.14
C LYS A 364 3.74 6.11 36.01
N GLU A 365 2.83 5.76 36.91
CA GLU A 365 2.14 4.47 36.86
C GLU A 365 1.37 4.26 35.56
N ILE A 366 0.71 5.31 35.04
CA ILE A 366 0.00 5.25 33.76
C ILE A 366 0.98 5.10 32.60
N LEU A 367 2.07 5.88 32.58
CA LEU A 367 3.09 5.76 31.54
C LEU A 367 3.79 4.38 31.57
N LEU A 368 4.01 3.78 32.74
CA LEU A 368 4.50 2.40 32.84
C LEU A 368 3.52 1.41 32.17
N LYS A 369 2.21 1.60 32.34
CA LYS A 369 1.17 0.80 31.65
C LYS A 369 1.15 1.02 30.14
N PHE A 370 1.55 2.21 29.68
CA PHE A 370 1.75 2.52 28.26
C PHE A 370 3.03 1.88 27.67
N GLY A 371 3.81 1.14 28.46
CA GLY A 371 4.97 0.37 27.98
C GLY A 371 6.32 1.03 28.19
N TYR A 372 6.38 2.18 28.88
CA TYR A 372 7.62 2.82 29.27
C TYR A 372 8.26 2.00 30.41
N LYS A 373 9.51 1.57 30.28
CA LYS A 373 10.26 0.87 31.33
C LYS A 373 11.25 1.84 32.01
N ASP A 374 11.71 1.55 33.22
CA ASP A 374 12.73 2.34 33.95
C ASP A 374 12.48 3.86 33.99
N LEU A 375 11.19 4.26 34.04
CA LEU A 375 10.77 5.64 33.86
C LEU A 375 11.21 6.54 35.04
N GLY A 376 11.83 7.67 34.71
CA GLY A 376 12.20 8.71 35.65
C GLY A 376 12.15 10.11 35.04
N PHE A 377 12.14 11.14 35.90
CA PHE A 377 12.24 12.53 35.45
C PHE A 377 13.71 12.95 35.33
N ARG A 378 14.02 13.71 34.27
CA ARG A 378 15.25 14.49 34.19
C ARG A 378 15.11 15.79 34.97
N ASN A 379 16.15 16.15 35.70
CA ASN A 379 16.22 17.37 36.48
C ASN A 379 17.43 18.19 36.06
N GLN A 380 17.28 19.51 36.00
CA GLN A 380 18.39 20.46 35.82
C GLN A 380 18.23 21.64 36.78
N ASN A 381 19.35 22.22 37.20
CA ASN A 381 19.35 23.45 37.99
C ASN A 381 19.26 24.65 37.03
N ILE A 382 18.14 25.36 37.09
CA ILE A 382 17.90 26.56 36.29
C ILE A 382 17.64 27.71 37.26
N GLN A 383 18.49 28.75 37.22
CA GLN A 383 18.41 29.92 38.11
C GLN A 383 18.36 29.54 39.61
N GLY A 384 19.21 28.60 40.02
CA GLY A 384 19.33 28.17 41.43
C GLY A 384 18.19 27.27 41.93
N LYS A 385 17.20 26.93 41.10
CA LYS A 385 16.12 25.99 41.44
C LYS A 385 16.21 24.72 40.60
N ARG A 386 16.02 23.57 41.24
CA ARG A 386 15.95 22.27 40.57
C ARG A 386 14.60 22.17 39.86
N LYS A 387 14.62 22.10 38.53
CA LYS A 387 13.44 21.99 37.67
C LYS A 387 13.44 20.66 36.91
N LYS A 388 12.25 20.10 36.68
CA LYS A 388 12.09 18.92 35.82
C LYS A 388 12.12 19.35 34.35
N THR A 389 13.05 18.80 33.58
CA THR A 389 13.27 19.21 32.19
C THR A 389 12.92 18.13 31.17
N GLY A 390 12.52 16.93 31.61
CA GLY A 390 12.15 15.85 30.70
C GLY A 390 11.89 14.50 31.37
N LEU A 391 11.76 13.46 30.55
CA LEU A 391 11.69 12.06 30.94
C LEU A 391 12.95 11.31 30.52
N LYS A 392 13.29 10.28 31.29
CA LYS A 392 14.20 9.21 30.93
C LYS A 392 13.47 7.88 31.10
N PHE A 393 13.59 6.97 30.15
CA PHE A 393 12.92 5.67 30.21
C PHE A 393 13.60 4.69 29.25
N SER A 394 13.38 3.41 29.47
CA SER A 394 13.74 2.32 28.58
C SER A 394 12.54 1.93 27.71
N TYR A 395 12.77 1.67 26.43
CA TYR A 395 11.78 1.10 25.50
C TYR A 395 12.51 0.21 24.50
N GLU A 396 11.97 -0.99 24.20
CA GLU A 396 12.66 -2.01 23.37
C GLU A 396 14.15 -2.18 23.74
N ASP A 397 14.42 -2.31 25.04
CA ASP A 397 15.74 -2.55 25.62
C ASP A 397 16.79 -1.46 25.30
N LYS A 398 16.34 -0.24 24.95
CA LYS A 398 17.17 0.95 24.75
C LYS A 398 16.74 2.07 25.69
N ASN A 399 17.72 2.84 26.18
CA ASN A 399 17.51 4.00 27.03
C ASN A 399 17.24 5.25 26.19
N TYR A 400 16.13 5.93 26.45
CA TYR A 400 15.74 7.19 25.84
C TYR A 400 15.75 8.33 26.86
N SER A 401 16.02 9.54 26.39
CA SER A 401 15.84 10.80 27.14
C SER A 401 15.11 11.79 26.24
N VAL A 402 13.93 12.24 26.67
CA VAL A 402 13.10 13.22 25.96
C VAL A 402 12.93 14.44 26.83
N TYR A 403 13.33 15.61 26.33
CA TYR A 403 13.17 16.86 27.07
C TYR A 403 11.81 17.48 26.79
N PHE A 404 11.16 18.07 27.80
CA PHE A 404 9.82 18.63 27.66
C PHE A 404 9.76 19.72 26.59
N ASN A 405 10.79 20.57 26.49
CA ASN A 405 10.87 21.59 25.45
C ASN A 405 10.92 21.02 24.02
N GLN A 406 11.50 19.84 23.81
CA GLN A 406 11.55 19.19 22.50
C GLN A 406 10.16 18.74 22.03
N ILE A 407 9.28 18.39 22.97
CA ILE A 407 7.92 17.93 22.70
C ILE A 407 6.86 19.02 22.93
N GLY A 408 7.28 20.29 23.05
CA GLY A 408 6.34 21.41 23.22
C GLY A 408 5.57 21.39 24.55
N LEU A 409 6.15 20.81 25.60
CA LEU A 409 5.64 20.84 26.96
C LEU A 409 6.62 21.57 27.89
N ASP A 410 6.16 21.92 29.08
CA ASP A 410 7.00 22.39 30.17
C ASP A 410 6.50 21.87 31.53
N GLU A 411 7.35 21.98 32.55
CA GLU A 411 7.05 21.52 33.91
C GLU A 411 5.79 22.20 34.48
N SER A 412 5.60 23.49 34.21
CA SER A 412 4.42 24.25 34.68
C SER A 412 3.12 23.70 34.12
N THR A 413 3.09 23.33 32.85
CA THR A 413 1.93 22.76 32.16
C THR A 413 1.56 21.41 32.77
N ILE A 414 2.55 20.55 32.99
CA ILE A 414 2.34 19.24 33.64
C ILE A 414 1.78 19.42 35.05
N LEU A 415 2.39 20.31 35.86
CA LEU A 415 1.93 20.57 37.23
C LEU A 415 0.51 21.16 37.26
N PHE A 416 0.17 22.05 36.34
CA PHE A 416 -1.16 22.64 36.23
C PHE A 416 -2.25 21.58 36.00
N HIS A 417 -2.01 20.63 35.09
CA HIS A 417 -2.96 19.53 34.83
C HIS A 417 -3.14 18.64 36.06
N LEU A 418 -2.04 18.23 36.70
CA LEU A 418 -2.10 17.39 37.90
C LEU A 418 -2.88 18.08 39.04
N GLN A 419 -2.62 19.36 39.29
CA GLN A 419 -3.33 20.14 40.32
C GLN A 419 -4.83 20.27 40.04
N ASN A 420 -5.22 20.46 38.78
CA ASN A 420 -6.63 20.53 38.41
C ASN A 420 -7.35 19.19 38.60
N ASN A 421 -6.70 18.07 38.27
CA ASN A 421 -7.28 16.74 38.44
C ASN A 421 -7.47 16.35 39.91
N VAL A 422 -6.59 16.82 40.80
CA VAL A 422 -6.78 16.69 42.26
C VAL A 422 -8.04 17.43 42.69
N LYS A 423 -8.24 18.66 42.21
CA LYS A 423 -9.40 19.49 42.56
C LYS A 423 -10.72 18.95 42.01
N SER A 424 -10.72 18.40 40.79
CA SER A 424 -11.91 17.86 40.13
C SER A 424 -12.22 16.41 40.49
N ASN A 425 -11.39 15.78 41.34
CA ASN A 425 -11.59 14.46 41.90
C ASN A 425 -11.81 13.34 40.86
N VAL A 426 -11.12 13.41 39.71
CA VAL A 426 -11.24 12.46 38.59
C VAL A 426 -11.13 11.01 39.05
N THR A 427 -12.05 10.13 38.64
CA THR A 427 -12.03 8.69 38.98
C THR A 427 -11.17 7.90 37.99
N ASN A 428 -10.21 7.13 38.50
CA ASN A 428 -9.25 6.30 37.75
C ASN A 428 -9.92 5.11 37.04
N THR A 429 -10.56 5.35 35.90
CA THR A 429 -10.91 4.29 34.96
C THR A 429 -10.21 4.57 33.64
N LEU A 430 -8.88 4.39 33.64
CA LEU A 430 -8.10 4.32 32.41
C LEU A 430 -8.66 3.18 31.57
N ASP A 431 -9.19 3.47 30.38
CA ASP A 431 -9.57 2.42 29.44
C ASP A 431 -8.29 1.74 28.92
N LEU A 432 -7.96 0.57 29.49
CA LEU A 432 -6.79 -0.22 29.08
C LEU A 432 -6.88 -0.71 27.62
N LYS A 433 -8.02 -0.53 26.94
CA LYS A 433 -8.14 -0.77 25.49
C LYS A 433 -7.56 0.37 24.64
N GLN A 434 -7.33 1.54 25.24
CA GLN A 434 -6.74 2.68 24.54
C GLN A 434 -5.25 2.39 24.31
N LYS A 435 -4.89 2.14 23.05
CA LYS A 435 -3.52 1.75 22.69
C LYS A 435 -2.59 2.97 22.84
N SER A 436 -1.49 2.79 23.58
CA SER A 436 -0.44 3.81 23.67
C SER A 436 0.12 4.16 22.29
N ASN A 437 0.48 5.43 22.11
CA ASN A 437 1.09 5.90 20.88
C ASN A 437 2.51 5.34 20.71
N ILE A 438 3.30 5.21 21.79
CA ILE A 438 4.64 4.62 21.72
C ILE A 438 4.60 3.13 21.35
N GLN A 439 3.57 2.40 21.78
CA GLN A 439 3.38 0.98 21.44
C GLN A 439 3.02 0.74 19.96
N ASN A 440 2.43 1.73 19.29
CA ASN A 440 2.08 1.65 17.87
C ASN A 440 3.11 2.35 16.96
N LEU A 441 4.21 2.84 17.53
CA LEU A 441 5.24 3.52 16.76
C LEU A 441 5.97 2.52 15.86
N LYS A 442 6.13 2.87 14.58
CA LYS A 442 6.99 2.13 13.67
C LYS A 442 8.38 2.74 13.70
N PHE A 443 9.36 2.01 14.21
CA PHE A 443 10.76 2.36 13.97
C PHE A 443 11.14 1.98 12.54
N PHE A 444 11.90 2.84 11.89
CA PHE A 444 12.43 2.60 10.55
C PHE A 444 13.78 1.88 10.67
N ASP A 445 13.86 0.62 10.26
CA ASP A 445 15.08 -0.20 10.40
C ASP A 445 16.06 -0.05 9.22
N SER A 446 15.94 1.02 8.44
CA SER A 446 16.82 1.24 7.28
C SER A 446 18.24 1.57 7.73
N PHE A 447 19.24 1.23 6.90
CA PHE A 447 20.64 1.59 7.12
C PHE A 447 20.82 3.10 7.35
N GLN A 448 20.03 3.91 6.66
CA GLN A 448 20.10 5.37 6.73
C GLN A 448 19.48 5.90 8.01
N ASN A 449 18.39 5.28 8.48
CA ASN A 449 17.83 5.58 9.80
C ASN A 449 18.80 5.20 10.93
N LYS A 450 19.54 4.09 10.79
CA LYS A 450 20.62 3.72 11.73
C LYS A 450 21.74 4.75 11.75
N ILE A 451 22.24 5.17 10.59
CA ILE A 451 23.25 6.23 10.49
C ILE A 451 22.76 7.54 11.11
N TYR A 452 21.52 7.96 10.81
CA TYR A 452 20.94 9.16 11.39
C TYR A 452 20.91 9.06 12.92
N LYS A 453 20.45 7.93 13.45
CA LYS A 453 20.44 7.68 14.90
C LYS A 453 21.84 7.72 15.48
N ASP A 454 22.84 7.14 14.83
CA ASP A 454 24.21 7.12 15.33
C ASP A 454 24.83 8.53 15.34
N ILE A 455 24.50 9.36 14.36
CA ILE A 455 24.99 10.74 14.27
C ILE A 455 24.31 11.65 15.30
N TYR A 456 22.98 11.54 15.41
CA TYR A 456 22.17 12.48 16.18
C TYR A 456 21.74 11.96 17.55
N ASN A 457 21.95 10.67 17.84
CA ASN A 457 21.36 9.99 18.99
C ASN A 457 19.84 10.23 19.11
N LEU A 458 19.16 10.28 17.95
CA LEU A 458 17.74 10.59 17.80
C LEU A 458 17.12 9.72 16.70
N GLU A 459 15.92 9.20 16.95
CA GLU A 459 15.14 8.48 15.93
C GLU A 459 14.51 9.47 14.96
N SER A 460 14.59 9.21 13.65
CA SER A 460 13.99 10.13 12.66
C SER A 460 12.48 10.06 12.66
N ASP A 461 11.86 11.23 12.48
CA ASP A 461 10.40 11.37 12.37
C ASP A 461 9.84 11.01 10.99
N ILE A 462 10.73 10.66 10.05
CA ILE A 462 10.39 10.19 8.70
C ILE A 462 11.18 8.92 8.33
N ASP A 463 10.69 8.18 7.34
CA ASP A 463 11.47 7.09 6.75
C ASP A 463 12.64 7.66 5.95
N LEU A 464 13.86 7.36 6.39
CA LEU A 464 15.08 7.83 5.76
C LEU A 464 15.64 6.86 4.72
N SER A 465 14.93 5.76 4.43
CA SER A 465 15.38 4.70 3.50
C SER A 465 15.79 5.21 2.12
N ARG A 466 15.16 6.29 1.65
CA ARG A 466 15.44 6.92 0.34
C ARG A 466 16.54 8.01 0.36
N TYR A 467 17.05 8.33 1.54
CA TYR A 467 18.06 9.37 1.71
C TYR A 467 19.46 8.74 1.77
N TYR A 468 20.47 9.53 1.47
CA TYR A 468 21.86 9.17 1.70
C TYR A 468 22.43 10.14 2.73
N ILE A 469 22.82 9.62 3.88
CA ILE A 469 23.30 10.40 5.01
C ILE A 469 24.78 10.16 5.18
N LYS A 470 25.54 11.26 5.17
CA LYS A 470 26.99 11.24 5.28
C LYS A 470 27.43 12.29 6.29
N LYS A 471 28.16 11.86 7.31
CA LYS A 471 28.87 12.77 8.20
C LYS A 471 30.12 13.29 7.50
N GLU A 472 30.27 14.61 7.45
CA GLU A 472 31.46 15.31 7.03
C GLU A 472 32.11 15.98 8.24
N ASN A 473 33.31 16.57 8.07
CA ASN A 473 34.12 17.01 9.21
C ASN A 473 33.38 17.96 10.16
N ASN A 474 32.57 18.90 9.62
CA ASN A 474 31.85 19.92 10.39
C ASN A 474 30.35 19.99 10.09
N SER A 475 29.82 19.04 9.32
CA SER A 475 28.42 19.03 8.89
C SER A 475 27.94 17.60 8.62
N VAL A 476 26.63 17.44 8.49
CA VAL A 476 25.99 16.21 8.06
C VAL A 476 25.21 16.51 6.79
N LYS A 477 25.52 15.78 5.73
CA LYS A 477 24.89 15.92 4.43
C LYS A 477 23.84 14.83 4.26
N ILE A 478 22.60 15.22 4.03
CA ILE A 478 21.44 14.36 3.82
C ILE A 478 20.94 14.59 2.40
N THR A 479 21.11 13.61 1.52
CA THR A 479 20.75 13.72 0.10
C THR A 479 19.55 12.85 -0.23
N SER A 480 18.46 13.43 -0.73
CA SER A 480 17.31 12.70 -1.28
C SER A 480 17.53 12.51 -2.79
N LYS A 481 17.63 11.26 -3.26
CA LYS A 481 17.68 10.97 -4.70
C LYS A 481 16.28 10.74 -5.24
N SER A 482 15.77 11.72 -5.99
CA SER A 482 14.49 11.60 -6.71
C SER A 482 14.73 11.54 -8.23
N LYS A 483 13.75 11.05 -8.99
CA LYS A 483 13.85 10.98 -10.47
C LYS A 483 13.97 12.34 -11.15
N ASP A 484 13.53 13.41 -10.48
CA ASP A 484 13.33 14.72 -11.10
C ASP A 484 14.32 15.80 -10.60
N LYS A 485 14.86 15.68 -9.37
CA LYS A 485 15.98 16.48 -8.86
C LYS A 485 16.54 15.90 -7.54
N ASP A 486 17.85 15.96 -7.37
CA ASP A 486 18.51 15.65 -6.08
C ASP A 486 18.32 16.84 -5.12
N LEU A 487 17.82 16.57 -3.92
CA LEU A 487 17.72 17.55 -2.84
C LEU A 487 18.79 17.24 -1.80
N GLU A 488 19.53 18.25 -1.39
CA GLU A 488 20.57 18.14 -0.38
C GLU A 488 20.19 19.01 0.81
N ILE A 489 20.28 18.45 2.01
CA ILE A 489 20.18 19.16 3.28
C ILE A 489 21.54 19.06 3.94
N ILE A 490 22.14 20.20 4.27
CA ILE A 490 23.41 20.27 4.97
C ILE A 490 23.12 20.80 6.37
N ASP A 491 23.30 19.93 7.35
CA ASP A 491 23.19 20.28 8.76
C ASP A 491 24.57 20.61 9.34
N SER A 492 24.79 21.89 9.63
CA SER A 492 26.03 22.43 10.22
C SER A 492 25.76 22.91 11.65
N ILE A 493 26.80 23.23 12.41
CA ILE A 493 26.66 23.65 13.83
C ILE A 493 25.70 24.83 13.99
N ASN A 494 25.83 25.85 13.14
CA ASN A 494 25.11 27.12 13.27
C ASN A 494 23.99 27.32 12.24
N GLU A 495 23.85 26.40 11.27
CA GLU A 495 22.88 26.56 10.18
C GLU A 495 22.42 25.21 9.63
N ILE A 496 21.23 25.19 9.03
CA ILE A 496 20.75 24.06 8.22
C ILE A 496 20.40 24.63 6.85
N LEU A 497 21.10 24.15 5.82
CA LEU A 497 20.94 24.60 4.45
C LEU A 497 20.20 23.55 3.63
N SER A 498 19.46 23.99 2.63
CA SER A 498 18.89 23.09 1.62
C SER A 498 19.21 23.58 0.21
N SER A 499 19.59 22.67 -0.68
CA SER A 499 19.96 22.98 -2.07
C SER A 499 18.76 23.21 -3.01
N GLY A 500 17.53 23.05 -2.50
CA GLY A 500 16.33 23.15 -3.30
C GLY A 500 15.05 23.21 -2.47
N GLU A 501 13.92 23.07 -3.15
CA GLU A 501 12.62 23.04 -2.47
C GLU A 501 12.44 21.78 -1.65
N ILE A 502 12.11 21.98 -0.38
CA ILE A 502 11.83 20.92 0.58
C ILE A 502 10.36 20.51 0.50
N SER A 503 10.06 19.21 0.57
CA SER A 503 8.71 18.71 0.79
C SER A 503 8.33 18.77 2.27
N GLU A 504 7.09 18.41 2.61
CA GLU A 504 6.63 18.27 4.00
C GLU A 504 7.49 17.28 4.80
N GLN A 505 8.00 16.22 4.17
CA GLN A 505 8.86 15.24 4.86
C GLN A 505 10.23 15.85 5.18
N GLU A 506 10.82 16.59 4.25
CA GLU A 506 12.09 17.28 4.53
C GLU A 506 11.91 18.44 5.51
N ALA A 507 10.77 19.14 5.49
CA ALA A 507 10.45 20.13 6.50
C ALA A 507 10.39 19.52 7.90
N LYS A 508 9.74 18.36 8.06
CA LYS A 508 9.73 17.58 9.31
C LYS A 508 11.13 17.23 9.79
N LEU A 509 11.96 16.69 8.88
CA LEU A 509 13.34 16.34 9.19
C LEU A 509 14.14 17.57 9.65
N ILE A 510 14.02 18.70 8.95
CA ILE A 510 14.72 19.94 9.29
C ILE A 510 14.22 20.48 10.64
N VAL A 511 12.92 20.52 10.89
CA VAL A 511 12.35 20.97 12.18
C VAL A 511 12.84 20.09 13.32
N GLN A 512 12.92 18.77 13.10
CA GLN A 512 13.46 17.83 14.07
C GLN A 512 14.93 18.16 14.42
N LEU A 513 15.76 18.43 13.40
CA LEU A 513 17.15 18.83 13.58
C LEU A 513 17.28 20.19 14.29
N MET A 514 16.45 21.17 13.94
CA MET A 514 16.42 22.49 14.58
C MET A 514 16.11 22.36 16.08
N LYS A 515 15.06 21.61 16.43
CA LYS A 515 14.69 21.35 17.83
C LYS A 515 15.80 20.64 18.59
N GLN A 516 16.47 19.69 17.96
CA GLN A 516 17.62 19.02 18.55
C GLN A 516 18.76 20.00 18.88
N LYS A 517 18.99 21.01 18.04
CA LYS A 517 19.94 22.10 18.32
C LYS A 517 19.46 23.12 19.36
N GLY A 518 18.25 22.93 19.91
CA GLY A 518 17.63 23.87 20.86
C GLY A 518 16.98 25.08 20.21
N TRP A 519 16.87 25.11 18.88
CA TRP A 519 16.24 26.18 18.11
C TRP A 519 14.72 26.03 18.15
N THR A 520 14.16 26.35 19.32
CA THR A 520 12.76 26.10 19.66
C THR A 520 11.83 27.27 19.37
N ASP A 521 12.39 28.48 19.18
CA ASP A 521 11.62 29.68 18.85
C ASP A 521 11.94 30.13 17.43
N ILE A 522 11.09 29.70 16.49
CA ILE A 522 11.24 29.99 15.07
C ILE A 522 11.27 31.48 14.73
N ASN A 523 10.71 32.34 15.59
CA ASN A 523 10.69 33.78 15.35
C ASN A 523 12.04 34.45 15.67
N LYS A 524 12.92 33.74 16.39
CA LYS A 524 14.28 34.19 16.75
C LYS A 524 15.35 33.58 15.85
N LEU A 525 14.96 32.74 14.89
CA LEU A 525 15.90 32.12 13.97
C LEU A 525 16.08 33.00 12.75
N ASP A 526 17.33 33.24 12.40
CA ASP A 526 17.68 33.86 11.13
C ASP A 526 17.62 32.78 10.04
N PHE A 527 16.78 33.02 9.05
CA PHE A 527 16.63 32.13 7.91
C PHE A 527 17.51 32.58 6.72
N ASN A 528 18.32 33.64 6.87
CA ASN A 528 19.08 34.26 5.78
C ASN A 528 18.18 34.55 4.55
N ASP A 529 18.75 34.53 3.34
CA ASP A 529 18.02 34.65 2.06
C ASP A 529 17.19 33.39 1.70
N SER A 530 16.76 32.58 2.68
CA SER A 530 15.90 31.42 2.42
C SER A 530 14.58 31.83 1.81
N SER A 531 14.05 31.00 0.91
CA SER A 531 12.78 31.28 0.25
C SER A 531 11.63 31.37 1.27
N LYS A 532 10.67 32.28 1.02
CA LYS A 532 9.47 32.38 1.87
C LYS A 532 8.71 31.06 1.98
N GLU A 533 8.78 30.23 0.94
CA GLU A 533 8.18 28.90 0.93
C GLU A 533 8.88 27.94 1.90
N PHE A 534 10.22 27.93 1.93
CA PHE A 534 11.01 27.19 2.91
C PHE A 534 10.65 27.63 4.33
N ILE A 535 10.69 28.95 4.58
CA ILE A 535 10.36 29.52 5.89
C ILE A 535 8.92 29.18 6.29
N SER A 536 7.97 29.24 5.35
CA SER A 536 6.57 28.87 5.61
C SER A 536 6.44 27.39 5.97
N LYS A 537 7.04 26.47 5.20
CA LYS A 537 6.96 25.03 5.48
C LYS A 537 7.58 24.68 6.83
N ILE A 538 8.73 25.26 7.15
CA ILE A 538 9.36 25.09 8.47
C ILE A 538 8.46 25.68 9.57
N ARG A 539 7.87 26.87 9.37
CA ARG A 539 6.91 27.48 10.32
C ARG A 539 5.64 26.67 10.51
N ASP A 540 5.04 26.21 9.43
CA ASP A 540 3.81 25.43 9.43
C ASP A 540 4.05 24.12 10.18
N GLU A 541 5.19 23.47 9.97
CA GLU A 541 5.55 22.26 10.71
C GLU A 541 5.86 22.55 12.20
N PHE A 542 6.56 23.65 12.52
CA PHE A 542 6.75 24.10 13.91
C PHE A 542 5.43 24.38 14.63
N ASN A 543 4.39 24.84 13.92
CA ASN A 543 3.09 25.23 14.46
C ASN A 543 2.05 24.09 14.45
N ASN A 544 2.15 23.15 13.52
CA ASN A 544 1.25 21.98 13.38
C ASN A 544 1.40 20.94 14.50
N GLU A 545 2.37 21.14 15.39
CA GLU A 545 2.61 20.34 16.60
C GLU A 545 2.23 21.06 17.91
N LYS A 546 1.66 22.27 17.86
CA LYS A 546 0.97 22.88 19.02
C LYS A 546 -0.42 22.29 19.14
#